data_AF-A0A8X8B3N6-F1
#
_entry.id   AF-A0A8X8B3N6-F1
#
_cell.length_a   1.000
_cell.length_b   1.000
_cell.length_c   1.000
_cell.angle_alpha   90.00
_cell.angle_beta   90.00
_cell.angle_gamma   90.00
#
_symmetry.space_group_name_H-M   'P 1'
#
loop_
_entity.id
_entity.type
_entity.pdbx_description
1 polymer ?
#
loop_
_entity_poly.entity_id
_entity_poly.type
_entity_poly.pdbx_seq_one_letter_code
_entity_poly.pdbx_strand_id
1 'polypeptide(L)'
;MIESKGGFVTNRRGDVARVNGILAVSRSFGDKDLKAFMNREPDIKDVEIDSHTEIFILASDGISKVMSNQKAVDIAFKFKDPKKAAKQLIVEALKRNSKDDISCIVVRFG
;
A
#
# COMPACT_ATOMS: atom_id res chain seq x y z
N MET A 1 5.97 -9.39 17.39
CA MET A 1 7.10 -9.43 16.42
C MET A 1 8.16 -8.38 16.73
N ILE A 2 7.82 -7.08 16.73
CA ILE A 2 8.78 -6.00 17.04
C ILE A 2 9.22 -6.06 18.51
N GLU A 3 8.26 -6.10 19.43
CA GLU A 3 8.52 -6.13 20.89
C GLU A 3 9.26 -7.39 21.33
N SER A 4 8.93 -8.55 20.74
CA SER A 4 9.64 -9.81 20.98
C SER A 4 11.11 -9.79 20.54
N LYS A 5 11.53 -8.81 19.75
CA LYS A 5 12.93 -8.59 19.33
C LYS A 5 13.60 -7.44 20.07
N GLY A 6 12.96 -6.89 21.10
CA GLY A 6 13.48 -5.78 21.92
C GLY A 6 13.23 -4.38 21.33
N GLY A 7 12.44 -4.27 20.25
CA GLY A 7 11.95 -2.99 19.76
C GLY A 7 10.69 -2.53 20.50
N PHE A 8 10.16 -1.37 20.13
CA PHE A 8 8.87 -0.87 20.65
C PHE A 8 8.09 -0.17 19.55
N VAL A 9 6.78 0.02 19.77
CA VAL A 9 5.92 0.80 18.87
C VAL A 9 5.41 2.02 19.61
N THR A 10 5.67 3.21 19.06
CA THR A 10 5.10 4.45 19.59
C THR A 10 3.86 4.84 18.81
N ASN A 11 2.81 5.26 19.51
CA ASN A 11 1.61 5.84 18.91
C ASN A 11 1.40 7.23 19.49
N ARG A 12 1.79 8.27 18.73
CA ARG A 12 1.62 9.66 19.15
C ARG A 12 0.30 10.19 18.61
N ARG A 13 -0.40 11.01 19.41
CA ARG A 13 -1.69 11.59 18.99
C ARG A 13 -1.50 12.40 17.69
N GLY A 14 -2.21 12.01 16.63
CA GLY A 14 -2.15 12.65 15.32
C GLY A 14 -1.03 12.16 14.41
N ASP A 15 -0.27 11.13 14.80
CA ASP A 15 0.74 10.46 13.97
C ASP A 15 0.34 9.00 13.73
N VAL A 16 1.06 8.35 12.81
CA VAL A 16 0.97 6.91 12.59
C VAL A 16 1.82 6.16 13.62
N ALA A 17 1.51 4.88 13.84
CA ALA A 17 2.32 4.01 14.68
C ALA A 17 3.73 3.84 14.07
N ARG A 18 4.78 3.95 14.91
CA ARG A 18 6.17 3.88 14.46
C ARG A 18 7.01 2.89 15.27
N VAL A 19 7.80 2.08 14.58
CA VAL A 19 8.83 1.20 15.15
C VAL A 19 9.98 2.06 15.69
N ASN A 20 10.27 1.89 16.98
CA ASN A 20 11.24 2.65 17.76
C ASN A 20 11.09 4.17 17.60
N GLY A 21 9.87 4.66 17.33
CA GLY A 21 9.60 6.08 17.09
C GLY A 21 10.06 6.62 15.73
N ILE A 22 10.58 5.78 14.84
CA ILE A 22 11.21 6.20 13.58
C ILE A 22 10.35 5.78 12.38
N LEU A 23 10.18 4.47 12.17
CA LEU A 23 9.66 3.94 10.90
C LEU A 23 8.19 3.53 11.00
N ALA A 24 7.36 3.96 10.03
CA ALA A 24 5.92 3.68 10.00
C ALA A 24 5.56 2.28 9.43
N VAL A 25 6.54 1.39 9.26
CA VAL A 25 6.36 0.02 8.78
C VAL A 25 7.16 -0.96 9.63
N SER A 26 6.73 -2.23 9.67
CA SER A 26 7.39 -3.31 10.44
C SER A 26 8.33 -4.19 9.60
N ARG A 27 8.34 -3.95 8.29
CA ARG A 27 9.17 -4.62 7.28
C ARG A 27 9.61 -3.60 6.23
N SER A 28 10.84 -3.72 5.76
CA SER A 28 11.41 -2.86 4.72
C SER A 28 12.65 -3.49 4.12
N PHE A 29 13.08 -3.01 2.96
CA PHE A 29 14.48 -3.13 2.53
C PHE A 29 15.30 -1.97 3.13
N GLY A 30 16.61 -2.16 3.38
CA GLY A 30 17.43 -1.09 3.98
C GLY A 30 17.29 -0.97 5.50
N ASP A 31 17.21 0.24 6.06
CA ASP A 31 17.01 0.53 7.50
C ASP A 31 17.92 -0.23 8.46
N LYS A 32 19.23 -0.26 8.17
CA LYS A 32 20.23 -1.08 8.85
C LYS A 32 20.15 -1.01 10.38
N ASP A 33 19.98 0.18 10.92
CA ASP A 33 19.99 0.41 12.37
C ASP A 33 18.75 -0.17 13.08
N LEU A 34 17.65 -0.36 12.35
CA LEU A 34 16.41 -0.93 12.86
C LEU A 34 16.25 -2.42 12.51
N LYS A 35 17.16 -2.97 11.71
CA LYS A 35 17.04 -4.33 11.17
C LYS A 35 17.06 -5.43 12.23
N ALA A 36 17.62 -5.20 13.41
CA ALA A 36 17.55 -6.15 14.51
C ALA A 36 16.11 -6.37 15.01
N PHE A 37 15.26 -5.34 14.92
CA PHE A 37 13.91 -5.33 15.49
C PHE A 37 12.81 -5.72 14.48
N MET A 38 13.11 -5.63 13.18
CA MET A 38 12.13 -5.81 12.10
C MET A 38 12.19 -7.20 11.45
N ASN A 39 11.18 -7.54 10.64
CA ASN A 39 11.24 -8.71 9.77
C ASN A 39 11.77 -8.32 8.39
N ARG A 40 12.63 -9.18 7.83
CA ARG A 40 13.25 -9.03 6.50
C ARG A 40 12.60 -9.93 5.46
N GLU A 41 11.80 -10.89 5.90
CA GLU A 41 11.12 -11.83 5.02
C GLU A 41 9.87 -11.16 4.43
N PRO A 42 9.69 -11.18 3.11
CA PRO A 42 8.46 -10.72 2.49
C PRO A 42 7.29 -11.62 2.91
N ASP A 43 6.08 -11.06 2.83
CA ASP A 43 4.88 -11.89 2.83
C ASP A 43 4.65 -12.37 1.40
N ILE A 44 4.60 -13.69 1.20
CA ILE A 44 4.47 -14.32 -0.12
C ILE A 44 3.10 -14.97 -0.18
N LYS A 45 2.34 -14.63 -1.22
CA LYS A 45 1.01 -15.18 -1.46
C LYS A 45 0.86 -15.53 -2.93
N ASP A 46 0.53 -16.79 -3.18
CA ASP A 46 0.11 -17.25 -4.49
C ASP A 46 -1.40 -17.07 -4.62
N VAL A 47 -1.84 -16.51 -5.74
CA VAL A 47 -3.24 -16.29 -6.06
C VAL A 47 -3.46 -16.74 -7.49
N GLU A 48 -4.40 -17.66 -7.68
CA GLU A 48 -4.80 -18.12 -9.01
C GLU A 48 -5.59 -17.01 -9.71
N ILE A 49 -5.23 -16.72 -10.96
CA ILE A 49 -5.98 -15.82 -11.84
C ILE A 49 -6.89 -16.70 -12.67
N ASP A 50 -8.18 -16.61 -12.42
CA ASP A 50 -9.22 -17.36 -13.13
C ASP A 50 -10.03 -16.45 -14.06
N SER A 51 -11.04 -17.03 -14.73
CA SER A 51 -11.95 -16.30 -15.61
C SER A 51 -12.83 -15.26 -14.91
N HIS A 52 -12.86 -15.25 -13.57
CA HIS A 52 -13.61 -14.27 -12.78
C HIS A 52 -12.74 -13.11 -12.31
N THR A 53 -11.42 -13.20 -12.50
CA THR A 53 -10.47 -12.18 -12.10
C THR A 53 -10.31 -11.17 -13.22
N GLU A 54 -10.94 -9.99 -13.12
CA GLU A 54 -10.92 -9.00 -14.20
C GLU A 54 -9.79 -7.96 -14.07
N ILE A 55 -9.36 -7.65 -12.84
CA ILE A 55 -8.45 -6.55 -12.57
C ILE A 55 -7.56 -6.80 -11.36
N PHE A 56 -6.31 -6.39 -11.47
CA PHE A 56 -5.36 -6.30 -10.36
C PHE A 56 -4.84 -4.87 -10.24
N ILE A 57 -4.83 -4.36 -9.01
CA ILE A 57 -4.37 -3.01 -8.69
C ILE A 57 -3.25 -3.12 -7.66
N LEU A 58 -2.07 -2.62 -8.01
CA LEU A 58 -0.96 -2.43 -7.08
C LEU A 58 -0.75 -0.93 -6.88
N ALA A 59 -0.75 -0.48 -5.62
CA ALA A 59 -0.70 0.94 -5.29
C ALA A 59 0.17 1.21 -4.07
N SER A 60 0.77 2.42 -4.03
CA SER A 60 1.37 2.95 -2.80
C SER A 60 0.30 3.33 -1.78
N ASP A 61 0.71 3.53 -0.53
CA ASP A 61 -0.15 3.98 0.56
C ASP A 61 -0.75 5.38 0.34
N GLY A 62 -0.16 6.19 -0.55
CA GLY A 62 -0.75 7.42 -1.06
C GLY A 62 -2.17 7.25 -1.65
N ILE A 63 -2.55 6.04 -2.10
CA ILE A 63 -3.93 5.71 -2.49
C ILE A 63 -4.73 5.16 -1.32
N SER A 64 -4.23 4.11 -0.66
CA SER A 64 -5.01 3.38 0.35
C SER A 64 -5.25 4.16 1.65
N LYS A 65 -4.48 5.22 1.91
CA LYS A 65 -4.73 6.17 3.02
C LYS A 65 -5.99 7.03 2.80
N VAL A 66 -6.42 7.25 1.55
CA VAL A 66 -7.51 8.19 1.23
C VAL A 66 -8.73 7.54 0.59
N MET A 67 -8.63 6.28 0.16
CA MET A 67 -9.77 5.51 -0.35
C MET A 67 -9.64 4.02 -0.04
N SER A 68 -10.78 3.33 0.08
CA SER A 68 -10.80 1.89 0.31
C SER A 68 -10.45 1.11 -0.96
N ASN A 69 -10.05 -0.15 -0.79
CA ASN A 69 -9.76 -1.06 -1.91
C ASN A 69 -10.96 -1.17 -2.88
N GLN A 70 -12.18 -1.34 -2.35
CA GLN A 70 -13.37 -1.41 -3.19
C GLN A 70 -13.59 -0.11 -4.00
N LYS A 71 -13.35 1.05 -3.38
CA LYS A 71 -13.49 2.33 -4.09
C LYS A 71 -12.48 2.45 -5.24
N ALA A 72 -11.25 2.00 -5.03
CA ALA A 72 -10.24 1.97 -6.09
C ALA A 72 -10.68 1.04 -7.24
N VAL A 73 -11.18 -0.15 -6.91
CA VAL A 73 -11.75 -1.09 -7.89
C VAL A 73 -12.89 -0.43 -8.68
N ASP A 74 -13.89 0.15 -8.02
CA ASP A 74 -15.02 0.81 -8.67
C ASP A 74 -14.62 1.94 -9.63
N ILE A 75 -13.55 2.67 -9.31
CA ILE A 75 -13.01 3.73 -10.17
C ILE A 75 -12.32 3.13 -11.38
N ALA A 76 -11.43 2.16 -11.15
CA ALA A 76 -10.66 1.53 -12.20
C ALA A 76 -11.57 0.80 -13.21
N PHE A 77 -12.66 0.20 -12.73
CA PHE A 77 -13.62 -0.53 -13.56
C PHE A 77 -14.32 0.34 -14.61
N LYS A 78 -14.44 1.65 -14.38
CA LYS A 78 -15.04 2.59 -15.34
C LYS A 78 -14.22 2.78 -16.62
N PHE A 79 -12.97 2.31 -16.62
CA PHE A 79 -12.04 2.51 -17.73
C PHE A 79 -11.59 1.16 -18.29
N LYS A 80 -11.80 0.95 -19.59
CA LYS A 80 -11.28 -0.23 -20.31
C LYS A 80 -9.75 -0.19 -20.45
N ASP A 81 -9.19 0.99 -20.63
CA ASP A 81 -7.75 1.20 -20.74
C ASP A 81 -7.12 1.23 -19.33
N PRO A 82 -6.24 0.26 -18.98
CA PRO A 82 -5.62 0.18 -17.65
C PRO A 82 -4.74 1.39 -17.33
N LYS A 83 -4.10 2.02 -18.32
CA LYS A 83 -3.29 3.23 -18.10
C LYS A 83 -4.18 4.42 -17.73
N LYS A 84 -5.35 4.54 -18.36
CA LYS A 84 -6.36 5.54 -17.96
C LYS A 84 -6.91 5.24 -16.57
N ALA A 85 -7.20 3.98 -16.26
CA ALA A 85 -7.65 3.57 -14.92
C ALA A 85 -6.63 4.00 -13.84
N ALA A 86 -5.34 3.66 -14.02
CA ALA A 86 -4.26 4.05 -13.10
C ALA A 86 -4.16 5.57 -12.93
N LYS A 87 -4.20 6.33 -14.04
CA LYS A 87 -4.18 7.80 -13.99
C LYS A 87 -5.37 8.37 -13.20
N GLN A 88 -6.55 7.75 -13.33
CA GLN A 88 -7.75 8.21 -12.63
C GLN A 88 -7.71 7.89 -11.14
N LEU A 89 -7.09 6.78 -10.74
CA LEU A 89 -6.82 6.49 -9.33
C LEU A 89 -5.89 7.53 -8.70
N ILE A 90 -4.84 7.94 -9.42
CA ILE A 90 -3.95 9.01 -8.97
C ILE A 90 -4.72 10.33 -8.82
N VAL A 91 -5.52 10.70 -9.82
CA VAL A 91 -6.33 11.94 -9.78
C VAL A 91 -7.33 11.93 -8.62
N GLU A 92 -8.00 10.80 -8.37
CA GLU A 92 -8.93 10.68 -7.26
C GLU A 92 -8.20 10.80 -5.91
N ALA A 93 -7.03 10.18 -5.76
CA ALA A 93 -6.24 10.28 -4.53
C ALA A 93 -5.81 11.74 -4.26
N LEU A 94 -5.40 12.48 -5.29
CA LEU A 94 -5.10 13.91 -5.20
C LEU A 94 -6.33 14.74 -4.81
N LYS A 95 -7.49 14.49 -5.43
CA LYS A 95 -8.76 15.16 -5.08
C LYS A 95 -9.18 14.92 -3.64
N ARG A 96 -8.80 13.78 -3.07
CA ARG A 96 -9.02 13.42 -1.66
C ARG A 96 -7.93 13.96 -0.73
N ASN A 97 -7.09 14.87 -1.22
CA ASN A 97 -6.02 15.53 -0.48
C ASN A 97 -4.97 14.54 0.07
N SER A 98 -4.64 13.49 -0.71
CA SER A 98 -3.45 12.70 -0.41
C SER A 98 -2.21 13.60 -0.41
N LYS A 99 -1.38 13.45 0.62
CA LYS A 99 -0.16 14.25 0.84
C LYS A 99 1.12 13.43 0.66
N ASP A 100 0.97 12.20 0.15
CA ASP A 100 2.06 11.25 -0.04
C ASP A 100 2.45 11.15 -1.52
N ASP A 101 3.53 10.45 -1.80
CA ASP A 101 3.84 10.04 -3.17
C ASP A 101 2.83 8.97 -3.65
N ILE A 102 2.28 9.18 -4.84
CA ILE A 102 1.19 8.36 -5.37
C ILE A 102 1.69 7.58 -6.58
N SER A 103 1.78 6.26 -6.43
CA SER A 103 2.12 5.33 -7.51
C SER A 103 1.03 4.27 -7.65
N CYS A 104 0.68 3.92 -8.90
CA CYS A 104 -0.35 2.95 -9.18
C CYS A 104 -0.05 2.18 -10.47
N ILE A 105 -0.19 0.85 -10.40
CA ILE A 105 -0.18 -0.07 -11.53
C ILE A 105 -1.55 -0.72 -11.59
N VAL A 106 -2.14 -0.76 -12.79
CA VAL A 106 -3.40 -1.46 -13.05
C VAL A 106 -3.13 -2.48 -14.15
N VAL A 107 -3.49 -3.72 -13.87
CA VAL A 107 -3.48 -4.82 -14.84
C VAL A 107 -4.93 -5.24 -15.05
N ARG A 108 -5.35 -5.33 -16.30
CA ARG A 108 -6.62 -5.97 -16.65
C ARG A 108 -6.34 -7.34 -17.23
N PHE A 109 -7.08 -8.31 -16.75
CA PHE A 109 -7.13 -9.63 -17.33
C PHE A 109 -8.34 -9.69 -18.27
N GLY A 110 -8.21 -10.46 -19.35
CA GLY A 110 -9.19 -10.56 -20.42
C GLY A 110 -9.79 -11.95 -20.48
#